data_AF-W0PHA5-F1
#
_entry.id   AF-W0PHA5-F1
#
_cell.length_a   1.000
_cell.length_b   1.000
_cell.length_c   1.000
_cell.angle_alpha   90.00
_cell.angle_beta   90.00
_cell.angle_gamma   90.00
#
_symmetry.space_group_name_H-M   'P 1'
#
loop_
_entity.id
_entity.type
_entity.pdbx_description
1 polymer ?
#
loop_
_entity_poly.entity_id
_entity_poly.type
_entity_poly.pdbx_seq_one_letter_code
_entity_poly.pdbx_strand_id
1 'polypeptide(L)'
;MTDIHDTPGVLRLHGVDHTARPTWRLRETVAFYRDVLGLRLVHVISARGWGPASHPDFLHFFFDSGNGSTIAFFYYLGSREPETMQGRSSMRPLPEDHVADATHTAWLVRSEDELKAWKKRLEDAKLDVSVETRHEVIESIYVRDPNGYFIEFTRKLRPLGRVDEVDANLTIQAAIQAEDSAFSKGERIRHIDEVWNRKAALLEHQGAMGQMPAASVRIFVPCVEEFAPLVRDAEQRDDCQVVKNEYFDCIYADQPLEFRRKVLGLKPAVWYGLFTGGVSGDIEVLDRDRVLIVPTAA
;
A
#
# COMPACT_ATOMS: atom_id res chain seq x y z
N MET A 1 45.71 24.24 -3.70
CA MET A 1 44.31 23.77 -3.66
C MET A 1 44.34 22.44 -2.94
N THR A 2 44.00 22.43 -1.66
CA THR A 2 43.94 21.22 -0.84
C THR A 2 42.62 20.53 -1.12
N ASP A 3 42.67 19.42 -1.85
CA ASP A 3 41.57 18.47 -1.98
C ASP A 3 41.32 17.83 -0.62
N ILE A 4 40.22 18.22 0.01
CA ILE A 4 39.67 17.51 1.16
C ILE A 4 38.82 16.39 0.55
N HIS A 5 39.38 15.19 0.49
CA HIS A 5 38.58 13.98 0.33
C HIS A 5 37.75 13.79 1.61
N ASP A 6 36.56 14.38 1.61
CA ASP A 6 35.60 14.20 2.68
C ASP A 6 35.14 12.74 2.65
N THR A 7 35.52 11.97 3.68
CA THR A 7 35.12 10.57 3.77
C THR A 7 33.61 10.56 4.00
N PRO A 8 32.81 9.84 3.19
CA PRO A 8 31.36 9.84 3.37
C PRO A 8 31.02 9.42 4.80
N GLY A 9 30.18 10.20 5.48
CA GLY A 9 29.60 9.81 6.76
C GLY A 9 28.68 8.58 6.64
N VAL A 10 27.91 8.28 7.69
CA VAL A 10 26.92 7.19 7.66
C VAL A 10 26.00 7.36 6.44
N LEU A 11 25.94 6.32 5.62
CA LEU A 11 25.14 6.31 4.39
C LEU A 11 23.67 6.49 4.74
N ARG A 12 23.04 7.49 4.12
CA ARG A 12 21.60 7.76 4.23
C ARG A 12 21.06 8.21 2.90
N LEU A 13 19.83 7.80 2.58
CA LEU A 13 19.10 8.31 1.44
C LEU A 13 18.46 9.66 1.81
N HIS A 14 18.32 10.56 0.84
CA HIS A 14 17.85 11.94 1.05
C HIS A 14 16.45 12.20 0.46
N GLY A 15 15.68 11.13 0.25
CA GLY A 15 14.41 11.16 -0.46
C GLY A 15 14.53 10.61 -1.88
N VAL A 16 13.41 10.60 -2.60
CA VAL A 16 13.35 10.17 -3.99
C VAL A 16 13.68 11.36 -4.88
N ASP A 17 14.80 11.27 -5.60
CA ASP A 17 15.21 12.31 -6.56
C ASP A 17 14.29 12.34 -7.78
N HIS A 18 14.11 11.21 -8.46
CA HIS A 18 13.18 11.12 -9.58
C HIS A 18 12.66 9.70 -9.81
N THR A 19 11.62 9.62 -10.63
CA THR A 19 11.16 8.36 -11.25
C THR A 19 11.22 8.50 -12.76
N ALA A 20 11.43 7.40 -13.49
CA ALA A 20 11.50 7.42 -14.95
C ALA A 20 10.68 6.30 -15.58
N ARG A 21 9.99 6.59 -16.68
CA ARG A 21 9.14 5.65 -17.41
C ARG A 21 9.29 5.82 -18.93
N PRO A 22 9.12 4.78 -19.75
CA PRO A 22 9.00 4.99 -21.19
C PRO A 22 7.67 5.68 -21.54
N THR A 23 7.65 6.36 -22.68
CA THR A 23 6.42 6.81 -23.32
C THR A 23 6.49 6.56 -24.81
N TRP A 24 5.36 6.19 -25.40
CA TRP A 24 5.14 6.02 -26.84
C TRP A 24 4.13 7.03 -27.38
N ARG A 25 3.61 7.91 -26.51
CA ARG A 25 2.58 8.92 -26.79
C ARG A 25 3.06 10.30 -26.38
N LEU A 26 4.10 10.80 -27.04
CA LEU A 26 4.83 12.01 -26.62
C LEU A 26 3.90 13.21 -26.38
N ARG A 27 2.98 13.48 -27.33
CA ARG A 27 2.07 14.63 -27.25
C ARG A 27 1.11 14.48 -26.08
N GLU A 28 0.52 13.32 -25.94
CA GLU A 28 -0.49 13.01 -24.92
C GLU A 28 0.12 13.00 -23.53
N THR A 29 1.31 12.42 -23.37
CA THR A 29 2.08 12.47 -22.13
C THR A 29 2.37 13.91 -21.72
N VAL A 30 2.88 14.74 -22.64
CA VAL A 30 3.12 16.16 -22.34
C VAL A 30 1.81 16.87 -21.98
N ALA A 31 0.73 16.64 -22.72
CA ALA A 31 -0.56 17.25 -22.43
C ALA A 31 -1.10 16.84 -21.05
N PHE A 32 -0.99 15.56 -20.69
CA PHE A 32 -1.45 15.07 -19.39
C PHE A 32 -0.65 15.70 -18.25
N TYR A 33 0.68 15.56 -18.23
CA TYR A 33 1.48 16.03 -17.09
C TYR A 33 1.60 17.56 -17.05
N ARG A 34 1.75 18.24 -18.19
CA ARG A 34 1.90 19.71 -18.22
C ARG A 34 0.56 20.43 -18.15
N ASP A 35 -0.40 20.04 -18.97
CA ASP A 35 -1.61 20.84 -19.19
C ASP A 35 -2.73 20.40 -18.26
N VAL A 36 -2.94 19.08 -18.10
CA VAL A 36 -3.95 18.54 -17.17
C VAL A 36 -3.48 18.63 -15.74
N LEU A 37 -2.29 18.12 -15.40
CA LEU A 37 -1.78 18.17 -14.02
C LEU A 37 -1.12 19.49 -13.65
N GLY A 38 -0.72 20.31 -14.62
CA GLY A 38 -0.08 21.60 -14.34
C GLY A 38 1.40 21.49 -13.96
N LEU A 39 2.04 20.34 -14.14
CA LEU A 39 3.45 20.17 -13.79
C LEU A 39 4.34 20.92 -14.79
N ARG A 40 5.36 21.62 -14.30
CA ARG A 40 6.29 22.34 -15.16
C ARG A 40 7.25 21.36 -15.81
N LEU A 41 7.39 21.43 -17.13
CA LEU A 41 8.48 20.75 -17.85
C LEU A 41 9.78 21.51 -17.57
N VAL A 42 10.70 20.92 -16.81
CA VAL A 42 11.88 21.62 -16.27
C VAL A 42 13.19 21.27 -16.98
N HIS A 43 13.27 20.11 -17.62
CA HIS A 43 14.49 19.70 -18.32
C HIS A 43 14.19 18.70 -19.45
N VAL A 44 15.06 18.67 -20.46
CA VAL A 44 15.06 17.64 -21.49
C VAL A 44 16.49 17.34 -21.95
N ILE A 45 16.79 16.05 -22.07
CA ILE A 45 17.98 15.51 -22.71
C ILE A 45 17.56 14.96 -24.07
N SER A 46 18.27 15.36 -25.12
CA SER A 46 18.17 14.75 -26.45
C SER A 46 19.50 14.06 -26.77
N ALA A 47 19.47 12.75 -26.97
CA ALA A 47 20.69 11.98 -27.13
C ALA A 47 20.56 10.93 -28.24
N ARG A 48 21.71 10.64 -28.87
CA ARG A 48 21.86 9.43 -29.68
C ARG A 48 21.84 8.21 -28.76
N GLY A 49 21.21 7.15 -29.23
CA GLY A 49 21.23 5.86 -28.57
C GLY A 49 22.63 5.23 -28.61
N TRP A 50 22.95 4.39 -27.62
CA TRP A 50 24.22 3.64 -27.59
C TRP A 50 24.09 2.21 -28.12
N GLY A 51 22.91 1.84 -28.63
CA GLY A 51 22.68 0.55 -29.27
C GLY A 51 21.31 0.51 -29.94
N PRO A 52 21.17 0.74 -31.25
CA PRO A 52 19.88 0.94 -31.92
C PRO A 52 18.82 -0.16 -31.68
N ALA A 53 19.25 -1.38 -31.36
CA ALA A 53 18.35 -2.51 -31.08
C ALA A 53 17.75 -2.49 -29.66
N SER A 54 18.46 -1.97 -28.66
CA SER A 54 18.02 -1.98 -27.25
C SER A 54 17.90 -0.59 -26.63
N HIS A 55 18.59 0.39 -27.20
CA HIS A 55 18.67 1.78 -26.77
C HIS A 55 18.80 2.68 -28.02
N PRO A 56 17.70 2.89 -28.75
CA PRO A 56 17.65 3.81 -29.90
C PRO A 56 17.77 5.27 -29.44
N ASP A 57 17.88 6.21 -30.39
CA ASP A 57 17.84 7.65 -30.12
C ASP A 57 16.59 8.02 -29.30
N PHE A 58 16.74 8.96 -28.35
CA PHE A 58 15.69 9.25 -27.40
C PHE A 58 15.66 10.70 -26.94
N LEU A 59 14.48 11.11 -26.47
CA LEU A 59 14.32 12.24 -25.58
C LEU A 59 14.08 11.72 -24.16
N HIS A 60 14.73 12.32 -23.17
CA HIS A 60 14.47 12.08 -21.75
C HIS A 60 14.08 13.41 -21.10
N PHE A 61 12.81 13.55 -20.73
CA PHE A 61 12.26 14.84 -20.30
C PHE A 61 11.59 14.75 -18.94
N PHE A 62 11.65 15.83 -18.18
CA PHE A 62 11.40 15.85 -16.74
C PHE A 62 10.34 16.89 -16.37
N PHE A 63 9.32 16.47 -15.64
CA PHE A 63 8.37 17.36 -15.00
C PHE A 63 8.68 17.52 -13.51
N ASP A 64 8.56 18.74 -13.00
CA ASP A 64 8.60 19.04 -11.56
C ASP A 64 7.43 18.33 -10.86
N SER A 65 7.75 17.32 -10.05
CA SER A 65 6.76 16.50 -9.32
C SER A 65 6.58 16.95 -7.87
N GLY A 66 7.19 18.08 -7.49
CA GLY A 66 7.11 18.70 -6.17
C GLY A 66 8.25 18.30 -5.23
N ASN A 67 8.51 19.14 -4.23
CA ASN A 67 9.54 18.94 -3.19
C ASN A 67 10.94 18.62 -3.74
N GLY A 68 11.30 19.17 -4.90
CA GLY A 68 12.59 18.94 -5.54
C GLY A 68 12.69 17.63 -6.32
N SER A 69 11.64 16.81 -6.32
CA SER A 69 11.58 15.57 -7.10
C SER A 69 11.12 15.83 -8.54
N THR A 70 11.43 14.90 -9.46
CA THR A 70 10.89 14.91 -10.82
C THR A 70 10.26 13.58 -11.22
N ILE A 71 9.29 13.64 -12.14
CA ILE A 71 8.87 12.48 -12.92
C ILE A 71 9.37 12.65 -14.36
N ALA A 72 10.03 11.62 -14.87
CA ALA A 72 10.72 11.66 -16.14
C ALA A 72 10.17 10.63 -17.14
N PHE A 73 10.28 10.96 -18.43
CA PHE A 73 9.84 10.09 -19.50
C PHE A 73 10.90 9.91 -20.57
N PHE A 74 11.16 8.66 -20.93
CA PHE A 74 11.94 8.28 -22.11
C PHE A 74 11.02 8.13 -23.31
N TYR A 75 11.15 9.01 -24.29
CA TYR A 75 10.56 8.84 -25.61
C TYR A 75 11.62 8.31 -26.57
N TYR A 76 11.61 7.00 -26.79
CA TYR A 76 12.48 6.33 -27.75
C TYR A 76 11.94 6.53 -29.17
N LEU A 77 12.72 7.17 -30.03
CA LEU A 77 12.31 7.56 -31.37
C LEU A 77 12.00 6.30 -32.20
N GLY A 78 10.80 6.28 -32.77
CA GLY A 78 10.30 5.17 -33.60
C GLY A 78 9.79 3.95 -32.80
N SER A 79 9.90 3.95 -31.47
CA SER A 79 9.31 2.90 -30.63
C SER A 79 7.77 2.92 -30.72
N ARG A 80 7.17 1.74 -30.59
CA ARG A 80 5.71 1.55 -30.52
C ARG A 80 5.31 1.13 -29.10
N GLU A 81 4.04 1.31 -28.79
CA GLU A 81 3.42 0.75 -27.58
C GLU A 81 3.71 -0.76 -27.48
N PRO A 82 4.33 -1.23 -26.38
CA PRO A 82 4.58 -2.65 -26.19
C PRO A 82 3.26 -3.40 -25.97
N GLU A 83 3.19 -4.67 -26.40
CA GLU A 83 1.99 -5.52 -26.30
C GLU A 83 1.43 -5.58 -24.87
N THR A 84 2.31 -5.66 -23.87
CA THR A 84 1.95 -5.69 -22.45
C THR A 84 1.27 -4.42 -21.96
N MET A 85 1.36 -3.30 -22.68
CA MET A 85 0.72 -2.03 -22.33
C MET A 85 -0.51 -1.71 -23.18
N GLN A 86 -0.77 -2.48 -24.24
CA GLN A 86 -1.89 -2.23 -25.14
C GLN A 86 -3.24 -2.26 -24.39
N GLY A 87 -4.07 -1.27 -24.66
CA GLY A 87 -5.40 -1.15 -24.06
C GLY A 87 -5.41 -0.68 -22.60
N ARG A 88 -4.26 -0.67 -21.90
CA ARG A 88 -4.21 -0.31 -20.48
C ARG A 88 -4.69 1.12 -20.22
N SER A 89 -4.37 2.09 -21.08
CA SER A 89 -4.85 3.48 -20.93
C SER A 89 -6.38 3.64 -21.03
N SER A 90 -7.09 2.64 -21.56
CA SER A 90 -8.56 2.61 -21.63
C SER A 90 -9.21 1.77 -20.53
N MET A 91 -8.43 1.04 -19.74
CA MET A 91 -8.96 0.25 -18.63
C MET A 91 -9.43 1.20 -17.52
N ARG A 92 -10.51 0.79 -16.84
CA ARG A 92 -10.96 1.51 -15.64
C ARG A 92 -9.83 1.51 -14.60
N PRO A 93 -9.72 2.57 -13.77
CA PRO A 93 -8.70 2.64 -12.73
C PRO A 93 -9.12 1.81 -11.49
N LEU A 94 -9.32 0.51 -11.70
CA LEU A 94 -9.60 -0.47 -10.66
C LEU A 94 -8.42 -1.46 -10.59
N PRO A 95 -8.07 -1.98 -9.40
CA PRO A 95 -6.98 -2.94 -9.23
C PRO A 95 -7.40 -4.33 -9.72
N GLU A 96 -7.43 -4.51 -11.03
CA GLU A 96 -7.77 -5.79 -11.69
C GLU A 96 -6.52 -6.56 -12.14
N ASP A 97 -5.34 -5.91 -12.13
CA ASP A 97 -4.04 -6.49 -12.45
C ASP A 97 -3.02 -6.20 -11.34
N HIS A 98 -2.83 -7.16 -10.44
CA HIS A 98 -1.95 -7.00 -9.27
C HIS A 98 -0.48 -6.78 -9.62
N VAL A 99 -0.02 -7.08 -10.84
CA VAL A 99 1.38 -6.85 -11.23
C VAL A 99 1.56 -5.39 -11.61
N ALA A 100 0.76 -4.93 -12.57
CA ALA A 100 1.00 -3.63 -13.17
C ALA A 100 0.15 -2.49 -12.58
N ASP A 101 -0.87 -2.78 -11.77
CA ASP A 101 -1.59 -1.76 -10.98
C ASP A 101 -0.95 -1.54 -9.60
N ALA A 102 -0.26 -2.55 -9.05
CA ALA A 102 0.57 -2.36 -7.85
C ALA A 102 1.77 -1.43 -8.11
N THR A 103 2.17 -1.25 -9.37
CA THR A 103 3.21 -0.29 -9.77
C THR A 103 2.59 1.05 -10.15
N HIS A 104 2.61 2.02 -9.24
CA HIS A 104 2.03 3.35 -9.46
C HIS A 104 2.90 4.48 -8.91
N THR A 105 2.64 5.72 -9.36
CA THR A 105 3.13 6.93 -8.69
C THR A 105 1.99 7.55 -7.91
N ALA A 106 2.21 7.77 -6.62
CA ALA A 106 1.29 8.47 -5.74
C ALA A 106 1.77 9.88 -5.43
N TRP A 107 0.93 10.88 -5.67
CA TRP A 107 1.15 12.26 -5.27
C TRP A 107 0.32 12.62 -4.05
N LEU A 108 0.99 13.26 -3.09
CA LEU A 108 0.35 13.75 -1.87
C LEU A 108 -0.52 14.97 -2.17
N VAL A 109 -1.76 14.93 -1.69
CA VAL A 109 -2.66 16.08 -1.56
C VAL A 109 -2.89 16.37 -0.07
N ARG A 110 -3.19 17.63 0.28
CA ARG A 110 -3.13 18.11 1.67
C ARG A 110 -4.43 17.90 2.44
N SER A 111 -5.56 17.69 1.77
CA SER A 111 -6.87 17.60 2.42
C SER A 111 -7.90 16.79 1.62
N GLU A 112 -9.05 16.51 2.24
CA GLU A 112 -10.19 15.90 1.55
C GLU A 112 -10.67 16.75 0.39
N ASP A 113 -10.78 18.05 0.63
CA ASP A 113 -11.31 18.99 -0.35
C ASP A 113 -10.36 19.13 -1.54
N GLU A 114 -9.04 19.07 -1.29
CA GLU A 114 -8.05 19.03 -2.37
C GLU A 114 -8.14 17.72 -3.17
N LEU A 115 -8.34 16.57 -2.50
CA LEU A 115 -8.55 15.29 -3.18
C LEU A 115 -9.80 15.32 -4.09
N LYS A 116 -10.92 15.86 -3.60
CA LYS A 116 -12.15 16.04 -4.38
C LYS A 116 -11.97 17.03 -5.53
N ALA A 117 -11.20 18.10 -5.31
CA ALA A 117 -10.88 19.06 -6.36
C ALA A 117 -10.03 18.43 -7.47
N TRP A 118 -9.04 17.60 -7.12
CA TRP A 118 -8.27 16.82 -8.09
C TRP A 118 -9.13 15.85 -8.88
N LYS A 119 -10.00 15.09 -8.21
CA LYS A 119 -10.97 14.22 -8.87
C LYS A 119 -11.79 14.97 -9.90
N LYS A 120 -12.42 16.09 -9.48
CA LYS A 120 -13.21 16.91 -10.38
C LYS A 120 -12.40 17.43 -11.57
N ARG A 121 -11.17 17.90 -11.34
CA ARG A 121 -10.29 18.39 -12.41
C ARG A 121 -9.99 17.31 -13.45
N LEU A 122 -9.73 16.09 -13.01
CA LEU A 122 -9.46 14.94 -13.89
C LEU A 122 -10.72 14.52 -14.67
N GLU A 123 -11.88 14.48 -14.01
CA GLU A 123 -13.17 14.18 -14.65
C GLU A 123 -13.58 15.26 -15.66
N ASP A 124 -13.34 16.54 -15.36
CA ASP A 124 -13.58 17.66 -16.29
C ASP A 124 -12.69 17.54 -17.55
N ALA A 125 -11.49 16.97 -17.39
CA ALA A 125 -10.58 16.59 -18.48
C ALA A 125 -10.96 15.27 -19.19
N LYS A 126 -12.14 14.71 -18.90
CA LYS A 126 -12.71 13.50 -19.51
C LYS A 126 -11.93 12.20 -19.23
N LEU A 127 -11.23 12.16 -18.10
CA LEU A 127 -10.57 10.95 -17.62
C LEU A 127 -11.52 10.13 -16.74
N ASP A 128 -11.35 8.80 -16.76
CA ASP A 128 -12.01 7.90 -15.81
C ASP A 128 -11.22 7.89 -14.49
N VAL A 129 -11.91 8.17 -13.38
CA VAL A 129 -11.30 8.32 -12.06
C VAL A 129 -11.99 7.38 -11.08
N SER A 130 -11.20 6.68 -10.26
CA SER A 130 -11.74 5.76 -9.28
C SER A 130 -12.62 6.48 -8.25
N VAL A 131 -13.45 5.70 -7.56
CA VAL A 131 -14.06 6.17 -6.31
C VAL A 131 -12.98 6.43 -5.25
N GLU A 132 -13.28 7.33 -4.33
CA GLU A 132 -12.44 7.61 -3.17
C GLU A 132 -12.37 6.35 -2.29
N THR A 133 -11.16 5.84 -2.10
CA THR A 133 -10.91 4.60 -1.36
C THR A 133 -10.01 4.87 -0.17
N ARG A 134 -10.47 4.49 1.02
CA ARG A 134 -9.68 4.56 2.26
C ARG A 134 -8.92 3.26 2.45
N HIS A 135 -7.59 3.33 2.38
CA HIS A 135 -6.67 2.25 2.71
C HIS A 135 -6.00 2.59 4.04
N GLU A 136 -6.51 2.04 5.13
CA GLU A 136 -5.98 2.28 6.48
C GLU A 136 -5.59 3.75 6.71
N VAL A 137 -4.28 4.07 6.61
CA VAL A 137 -3.65 5.37 6.86
C VAL A 137 -3.80 6.42 5.75
N ILE A 138 -4.37 6.07 4.59
CA ILE A 138 -4.54 6.97 3.44
C ILE A 138 -5.93 6.90 2.84
N GLU A 139 -6.31 7.98 2.14
CA GLU A 139 -7.45 8.00 1.24
C GLU A 139 -7.01 8.48 -0.14
N SER A 140 -7.42 7.73 -1.16
CA SER A 140 -6.87 7.86 -2.50
C SER A 140 -7.93 7.82 -3.61
N ILE A 141 -7.60 8.45 -4.72
CA ILE A 141 -8.24 8.27 -6.03
C ILE A 141 -7.17 7.87 -7.04
N TYR A 142 -7.59 7.15 -8.08
CA TYR A 142 -6.70 6.63 -9.11
C TYR A 142 -7.19 7.00 -10.50
N VAL A 143 -6.24 7.22 -11.41
CA VAL A 143 -6.45 7.48 -12.84
C VAL A 143 -5.35 6.80 -13.63
N ARG A 144 -5.61 6.45 -14.90
CA ARG A 144 -4.56 5.98 -15.81
C ARG A 144 -4.06 7.12 -16.69
N ASP A 145 -2.74 7.24 -16.80
CA ASP A 145 -2.14 8.18 -17.74
C ASP A 145 -2.29 7.69 -19.20
N PRO A 146 -1.91 8.50 -20.21
CA PRO A 146 -2.04 8.11 -21.61
C PRO A 146 -1.26 6.84 -22.00
N ASN A 147 -0.22 6.48 -21.25
CA ASN A 147 0.58 5.27 -21.44
C ASN A 147 0.01 4.09 -20.61
N GLY A 148 -1.08 4.26 -19.88
CA GLY A 148 -1.70 3.23 -19.05
C GLY A 148 -1.04 3.03 -17.69
N TYR A 149 -0.13 3.94 -17.29
CA TYR A 149 0.43 3.91 -15.93
C TYR A 149 -0.62 4.32 -14.92
N PHE A 150 -0.62 3.61 -13.80
CA PHE A 150 -1.52 3.88 -12.70
C PHE A 150 -0.98 5.06 -11.88
N ILE A 151 -1.80 6.11 -11.74
CA ILE A 151 -1.47 7.35 -11.05
C ILE A 151 -2.44 7.52 -9.89
N GLU A 152 -1.89 7.77 -8.71
CA GLU A 152 -2.62 7.94 -7.48
C GLU A 152 -2.51 9.38 -6.98
N PHE A 153 -3.62 9.92 -6.51
CA PHE A 153 -3.65 11.12 -5.67
C PHE A 153 -4.11 10.68 -4.29
N THR A 154 -3.32 10.97 -3.27
CA THR A 154 -3.53 10.42 -1.93
C THR A 154 -3.37 11.47 -0.86
N ARG A 155 -4.17 11.38 0.21
CA ARG A 155 -3.97 12.14 1.45
C ARG A 155 -3.69 11.20 2.61
N LYS A 156 -2.83 11.64 3.52
CA LYS A 156 -2.60 10.96 4.80
C LYS A 156 -3.80 11.24 5.73
N LEU A 157 -4.36 10.19 6.33
CA LEU A 157 -5.42 10.28 7.33
C LEU A 157 -4.85 10.52 8.74
N ARG A 158 -3.64 10.03 8.98
CA ARG A 158 -2.83 10.31 10.18
C ARG A 158 -1.34 10.16 9.86
N PRO A 159 -0.42 10.71 10.67
CA PRO A 159 0.99 10.35 10.58
C PRO A 159 1.22 8.89 10.96
N LEU A 160 2.25 8.29 10.37
CA LEU A 160 2.78 7.01 10.83
C LEU A 160 3.53 7.24 12.14
N GLY A 161 3.26 6.41 13.13
CA GLY A 161 3.87 6.43 14.45
C GLY A 161 4.63 5.14 14.76
N ARG A 162 5.09 5.03 16.02
CA ARG A 162 5.86 3.86 16.48
C ARG A 162 5.08 2.56 16.36
N VAL A 163 3.77 2.58 16.60
CA VAL A 163 2.89 1.41 16.43
C VAL A 163 2.91 0.87 15.01
N ASP A 164 2.89 1.74 13.98
CA ASP A 164 2.95 1.30 12.58
C ASP A 164 4.30 0.67 12.24
N GLU A 165 5.39 1.21 12.79
CA GLU A 165 6.73 0.67 12.58
C GLU A 165 6.89 -0.71 13.25
N VAL A 166 6.41 -0.86 14.49
CA VAL A 166 6.43 -2.13 15.21
C VAL A 166 5.56 -3.17 14.49
N ASP A 167 4.34 -2.78 14.09
CA ASP A 167 3.42 -3.60 13.32
C ASP A 167 4.05 -4.08 12.01
N ALA A 168 4.63 -3.17 11.23
CA ALA A 168 5.28 -3.48 9.96
C ALA A 168 6.43 -4.48 10.14
N ASN A 169 7.30 -4.26 11.14
CA ASN A 169 8.42 -5.17 11.40
C ASN A 169 7.93 -6.57 11.80
N LEU A 170 6.94 -6.68 12.68
CA LEU A 170 6.37 -7.96 13.08
C LEU A 170 5.66 -8.67 11.91
N THR A 171 4.91 -7.94 11.09
CA THR A 171 4.25 -8.49 9.90
C THR A 171 5.26 -9.04 8.90
N ILE A 172 6.30 -8.27 8.57
CA ILE A 172 7.31 -8.71 7.61
C ILE A 172 8.15 -9.86 8.19
N GLN A 173 8.49 -9.83 9.48
CA GLN A 173 9.16 -10.94 10.14
C GLN A 173 8.31 -12.22 10.08
N ALA A 174 7.01 -12.14 10.38
CA ALA A 174 6.10 -13.27 10.29
C ALA A 174 6.01 -13.82 8.85
N ALA A 175 5.89 -12.94 7.85
CA ALA A 175 5.82 -13.32 6.45
C ALA A 175 7.10 -14.01 5.96
N ILE A 176 8.27 -13.44 6.26
CA ILE A 176 9.58 -14.04 5.92
C ILE A 176 9.69 -15.43 6.54
N GLN A 177 9.39 -15.56 7.83
CA GLN A 177 9.50 -16.85 8.50
C GLN A 177 8.52 -17.90 7.95
N ALA A 178 7.31 -17.48 7.55
CA ALA A 178 6.33 -18.35 6.91
C ALA A 178 6.84 -18.82 5.53
N GLU A 179 7.32 -17.90 4.70
CA GLU A 179 7.95 -18.21 3.40
C GLU A 179 9.17 -19.11 3.53
N ASP A 180 10.10 -18.84 4.45
CA ASP A 180 11.27 -19.69 4.69
C ASP A 180 10.85 -21.12 5.08
N SER A 181 9.82 -21.24 5.91
CA SER A 181 9.29 -22.54 6.35
C SER A 181 8.66 -23.30 5.18
N ALA A 182 7.89 -22.64 4.33
CA ALA A 182 7.30 -23.23 3.12
C ALA A 182 8.39 -23.58 2.09
N PHE A 183 9.32 -22.67 1.85
CA PHE A 183 10.43 -22.84 0.92
C PHE A 183 11.31 -24.05 1.28
N SER A 184 11.58 -24.28 2.57
CA SER A 184 12.34 -25.45 3.05
C SER A 184 11.68 -26.79 2.68
N LYS A 185 10.38 -26.78 2.38
CA LYS A 185 9.59 -27.94 1.94
C LYS A 185 9.35 -27.96 0.42
N GLY A 186 9.91 -27.00 -0.32
CA GLY A 186 9.66 -26.85 -1.75
C GLY A 186 8.31 -26.19 -2.09
N GLU A 187 7.70 -25.48 -1.15
CA GLU A 187 6.38 -24.87 -1.25
C GLU A 187 6.44 -23.33 -1.23
N ARG A 188 5.26 -22.68 -1.27
CA ARG A 188 5.05 -21.24 -1.08
C ARG A 188 3.79 -21.05 -0.24
N ILE A 189 3.77 -20.03 0.60
CA ILE A 189 2.53 -19.66 1.31
C ILE A 189 1.48 -19.19 0.30
N ARG A 190 0.20 -19.44 0.59
CA ARG A 190 -0.91 -19.05 -0.30
C ARG A 190 -1.99 -18.26 0.41
N HIS A 191 -1.99 -18.30 1.73
CA HIS A 191 -3.03 -17.70 2.56
C HIS A 191 -2.40 -16.70 3.52
N ILE A 192 -3.00 -15.51 3.62
CA ILE A 192 -2.53 -14.45 4.52
C ILE A 192 -2.64 -14.86 5.99
N ASP A 193 -3.56 -15.78 6.30
CA ASP A 193 -3.77 -16.42 7.60
C ASP A 193 -2.47 -17.00 8.16
N GLU A 194 -1.59 -17.55 7.31
CA GLU A 194 -0.28 -18.06 7.73
C GLU A 194 0.60 -16.95 8.33
N VAL A 195 0.53 -15.74 7.77
CA VAL A 195 1.25 -14.56 8.26
C VAL A 195 0.62 -14.04 9.55
N TRP A 196 -0.72 -13.93 9.59
CA TRP A 196 -1.43 -13.45 10.77
C TRP A 196 -1.24 -14.36 11.99
N ASN A 197 -1.33 -15.68 11.79
CA ASN A 197 -1.10 -16.69 12.83
C ASN A 197 0.33 -16.63 13.35
N ARG A 198 1.32 -16.48 12.46
CA ARG A 198 2.71 -16.41 12.86
C ARG A 198 3.04 -15.11 13.58
N LYS A 199 2.42 -13.99 13.19
CA LYS A 199 2.54 -12.71 13.89
C LYS A 199 1.95 -12.78 15.31
N ALA A 200 0.80 -13.40 15.49
CA ALA A 200 0.23 -13.66 16.81
C ALA A 200 1.21 -14.46 17.69
N ALA A 201 1.79 -15.54 17.16
CA ALA A 201 2.79 -16.32 17.88
C ALA A 201 4.01 -15.48 18.31
N LEU A 202 4.51 -14.57 17.44
CA LEU A 202 5.60 -13.66 17.79
C LEU A 202 5.23 -12.72 18.96
N LEU A 203 4.01 -12.18 18.96
CA LEU A 203 3.50 -11.31 20.02
C LEU A 203 3.32 -12.06 21.34
N GLU A 204 2.82 -13.30 21.29
CA GLU A 204 2.69 -14.18 22.46
C GLU A 204 4.06 -14.51 23.08
N HIS A 205 5.07 -14.80 22.25
CA HIS A 205 6.43 -15.12 22.73
C HIS A 205 7.18 -13.93 23.30
N GLN A 206 6.97 -12.72 22.80
CA GLN A 206 7.64 -11.52 23.29
C GLN A 206 7.17 -11.09 24.69
N GLY A 207 6.23 -11.82 25.29
CA GLY A 207 5.68 -11.48 26.61
C GLY A 207 5.00 -10.12 26.61
N ALA A 208 4.62 -9.61 25.43
CA ALA A 208 4.03 -8.30 25.23
C ALA A 208 2.76 -8.11 26.07
N MET A 209 2.18 -9.19 26.62
CA MET A 209 0.88 -9.18 27.30
C MET A 209 0.86 -9.80 28.71
N GLY A 210 2.01 -9.99 29.38
CA GLY A 210 2.04 -10.61 30.72
C GLY A 210 1.55 -12.07 30.73
N GLN A 211 1.28 -12.64 31.92
CA GLN A 211 0.66 -13.96 32.05
C GLN A 211 -0.81 -13.90 31.65
N MET A 212 -1.08 -13.99 30.36
CA MET A 212 -2.43 -14.16 29.82
C MET A 212 -2.93 -15.59 30.10
N PRO A 213 -4.23 -15.78 30.35
CA PRO A 213 -4.84 -17.10 30.38
C PRO A 213 -4.56 -17.86 29.08
N ALA A 214 -4.48 -19.19 29.16
CA ALA A 214 -4.52 -20.04 27.97
C ALA A 214 -5.92 -19.91 27.34
N ALA A 215 -6.07 -18.97 26.41
CA ALA A 215 -7.29 -18.71 25.65
C ALA A 215 -7.17 -19.35 24.28
N SER A 216 -8.30 -19.77 23.75
CA SER A 216 -8.36 -20.52 22.49
C SER A 216 -8.47 -19.64 21.24
N VAL A 217 -9.00 -18.41 21.38
CA VAL A 217 -8.97 -17.37 20.36
C VAL A 217 -8.32 -16.11 20.91
N ARG A 218 -7.37 -15.53 20.16
CA ARG A 218 -6.76 -14.23 20.44
C ARG A 218 -6.67 -13.39 19.17
N ILE A 219 -7.06 -12.12 19.25
CA ILE A 219 -6.95 -11.17 18.14
C ILE A 219 -6.13 -9.98 18.64
N PHE A 220 -4.97 -9.78 18.05
CA PHE A 220 -4.10 -8.65 18.33
C PHE A 220 -4.48 -7.50 17.40
N VAL A 221 -4.86 -6.37 17.97
CA VAL A 221 -5.37 -5.21 17.26
C VAL A 221 -4.40 -4.05 17.46
N PRO A 222 -3.78 -3.51 16.40
CA PRO A 222 -2.89 -2.37 16.53
C PRO A 222 -3.64 -1.19 17.14
N CYS A 223 -3.02 -0.47 18.09
CA CYS A 223 -3.62 0.66 18.79
C CYS A 223 -3.73 1.91 17.90
N VAL A 224 -4.55 1.84 16.85
CA VAL A 224 -4.77 2.86 15.82
C VAL A 224 -6.26 3.02 15.50
N GLU A 225 -6.69 4.22 15.08
CA GLU A 225 -8.12 4.56 14.94
C GLU A 225 -8.84 3.70 13.89
N GLU A 226 -8.12 3.23 12.87
CA GLU A 226 -8.67 2.42 11.78
C GLU A 226 -9.25 1.08 12.28
N PHE A 227 -8.65 0.51 13.33
CA PHE A 227 -9.06 -0.77 13.93
C PHE A 227 -9.73 -0.61 15.30
N ALA A 228 -9.74 0.59 15.88
CA ALA A 228 -10.40 0.88 17.15
C ALA A 228 -11.89 0.45 17.23
N PRO A 229 -12.71 0.50 16.16
CA PRO A 229 -14.07 -0.03 16.20
C PRO A 229 -14.16 -1.50 16.62
N LEU A 230 -13.19 -2.34 16.24
CA LEU A 230 -13.16 -3.76 16.63
C LEU A 230 -13.00 -3.92 18.16
N VAL A 231 -12.10 -3.14 18.75
CA VAL A 231 -11.86 -3.17 20.20
C VAL A 231 -13.04 -2.59 20.97
N ARG A 232 -13.61 -1.46 20.51
CA ARG A 232 -14.80 -0.84 21.14
C ARG A 232 -16.01 -1.77 21.15
N ASP A 233 -16.19 -2.57 20.09
CA ASP A 233 -17.24 -3.61 20.03
C ASP A 233 -16.96 -4.72 21.06
N ALA A 234 -15.73 -5.24 21.11
CA ALA A 234 -15.31 -6.27 22.06
C ALA A 234 -15.46 -5.85 23.53
N GLU A 235 -15.15 -4.59 23.87
CA GLU A 235 -15.31 -4.06 25.24
C GLU A 235 -16.76 -4.04 25.74
N GLN A 236 -17.75 -4.08 24.84
CA GLN A 236 -19.17 -4.04 25.18
C GLN A 236 -19.82 -5.42 25.22
N ARG A 237 -19.03 -6.48 25.03
CA ARG A 237 -19.52 -7.86 24.92
C ARG A 237 -19.16 -8.69 26.14
N ASP A 238 -20.03 -9.63 26.48
CA ASP A 238 -19.83 -10.56 27.61
C ASP A 238 -19.13 -11.87 27.18
N ASP A 239 -18.94 -12.10 25.88
CA ASP A 239 -18.37 -13.33 25.30
C ASP A 239 -16.86 -13.25 25.00
N CYS A 240 -16.23 -12.10 25.24
CA CYS A 240 -14.79 -11.89 25.13
C CYS A 240 -14.28 -10.90 26.17
N GLN A 241 -12.96 -10.78 26.27
CA GLN A 241 -12.30 -9.82 27.13
C GLN A 241 -11.23 -9.07 26.33
N VAL A 242 -10.93 -7.84 26.75
CA VAL A 242 -9.92 -6.98 26.12
C VAL A 242 -8.81 -6.67 27.11
N VAL A 243 -7.56 -6.96 26.73
CA VAL A 243 -6.37 -6.52 27.46
C VAL A 243 -5.70 -5.39 26.69
N LYS A 244 -5.53 -4.24 27.37
CA LYS A 244 -4.90 -3.06 26.79
C LYS A 244 -3.38 -3.17 26.76
N ASN A 245 -2.78 -2.59 25.73
CA ASN A 245 -1.33 -2.52 25.59
C ASN A 245 -0.85 -1.21 24.94
N GLU A 246 0.47 -1.01 24.92
CA GLU A 246 1.08 0.15 24.26
C GLU A 246 0.89 0.12 22.75
N TYR A 247 1.11 -1.04 22.11
CA TYR A 247 1.06 -1.15 20.64
C TYR A 247 -0.08 -2.03 20.11
N PHE A 248 -0.50 -3.06 20.86
CA PHE A 248 -1.55 -4.00 20.44
C PHE A 248 -2.51 -4.33 21.56
N ASP A 249 -3.75 -3.86 21.47
CA ASP A 249 -4.82 -4.39 22.30
C ASP A 249 -5.09 -5.85 21.91
N CYS A 250 -5.42 -6.71 22.87
CA CYS A 250 -5.76 -8.10 22.58
C CYS A 250 -7.17 -8.42 23.03
N ILE A 251 -7.97 -8.86 22.07
CA ILE A 251 -9.28 -9.45 22.31
C ILE A 251 -9.08 -10.95 22.45
N TYR A 252 -9.57 -11.55 23.53
CA TYR A 252 -9.46 -12.99 23.73
C TYR A 252 -10.78 -13.60 24.21
N ALA A 253 -11.00 -14.86 23.85
CA ALA A 253 -12.15 -15.65 24.25
C ALA A 253 -11.81 -17.14 24.25
N ASP A 254 -12.56 -17.92 25.04
CA ASP A 254 -12.48 -19.38 25.05
C ASP A 254 -13.44 -20.04 24.06
N GLN A 255 -14.31 -19.24 23.43
CA GLN A 255 -15.36 -19.66 22.50
C GLN A 255 -15.17 -18.97 21.15
N PRO A 256 -15.84 -19.45 20.08
CA PRO A 256 -15.83 -18.79 18.79
C PRO A 256 -16.24 -17.31 18.87
N LEU A 257 -15.54 -16.45 18.13
CA LEU A 257 -15.86 -15.03 18.01
C LEU A 257 -16.33 -14.68 16.61
N GLU A 258 -17.50 -14.05 16.55
CA GLU A 258 -18.05 -13.49 15.32
C GLU A 258 -18.00 -11.96 15.36
N PHE A 259 -17.65 -11.33 14.22
CA PHE A 259 -17.83 -9.90 13.99
C PHE A 259 -18.54 -9.64 12.67
N ARG A 260 -19.23 -8.49 12.59
CA ARG A 260 -19.98 -8.06 11.41
C ARG A 260 -19.47 -6.70 10.93
N ARG A 261 -19.00 -6.61 9.69
CA ARG A 261 -18.39 -5.39 9.12
C ARG A 261 -19.26 -4.14 9.28
N LYS A 262 -20.57 -4.28 9.04
CA LYS A 262 -21.54 -3.17 9.11
C LYS A 262 -21.77 -2.70 10.55
N VAL A 263 -21.70 -3.60 11.53
CA VAL A 263 -21.80 -3.24 12.96
C VAL A 263 -20.58 -2.43 13.38
N LEU A 264 -19.39 -2.87 12.95
CA LEU A 264 -18.13 -2.16 13.21
C LEU A 264 -17.98 -0.85 12.41
N GLY A 265 -18.88 -0.57 11.44
CA GLY A 265 -18.77 0.60 10.56
C GLY A 265 -17.55 0.58 9.62
N LEU A 266 -16.91 -0.58 9.43
CA LEU A 266 -15.65 -0.67 8.68
C LEU A 266 -15.88 -0.64 7.15
N LYS A 267 -14.99 0.05 6.46
CA LYS A 267 -14.93 0.03 4.99
C LYS A 267 -14.33 -1.29 4.50
N PRO A 268 -14.69 -1.78 3.30
CA PRO A 268 -14.21 -3.07 2.79
C PRO A 268 -12.68 -3.23 2.81
N ALA A 269 -11.92 -2.18 2.46
CA ALA A 269 -10.47 -2.25 2.44
C ALA A 269 -9.85 -2.52 3.83
N VAL A 270 -10.36 -1.89 4.89
CA VAL A 270 -9.92 -2.13 6.28
C VAL A 270 -10.41 -3.49 6.77
N TRP A 271 -11.61 -3.90 6.36
CA TRP A 271 -12.22 -5.16 6.77
C TRP A 271 -11.43 -6.40 6.34
N TYR A 272 -10.91 -6.44 5.11
CA TYR A 272 -10.10 -7.57 4.67
C TYR A 272 -8.70 -7.60 5.32
N GLY A 273 -8.29 -6.52 5.98
CA GLY A 273 -7.09 -6.43 6.81
C GLY A 273 -7.35 -6.50 8.31
N LEU A 274 -8.54 -6.96 8.75
CA LEU A 274 -8.98 -6.90 10.16
C LEU A 274 -7.97 -7.53 11.14
N PHE A 275 -7.25 -8.56 10.69
CA PHE A 275 -6.27 -9.30 11.49
C PHE A 275 -4.82 -8.91 11.19
N THR A 276 -4.58 -7.71 10.64
CA THR A 276 -3.22 -7.24 10.37
C THR A 276 -2.32 -7.28 11.60
N GLY A 277 -2.86 -7.05 12.80
CA GLY A 277 -2.10 -7.17 14.06
C GLY A 277 -1.78 -8.61 14.49
N GLY A 278 -2.42 -9.61 13.90
CA GLY A 278 -2.25 -11.04 14.19
C GLY A 278 -3.49 -11.66 14.83
N VAL A 279 -3.70 -12.96 14.57
CA VAL A 279 -4.78 -13.75 15.16
C VAL A 279 -4.27 -15.13 15.56
N SER A 280 -4.74 -15.68 16.67
CA SER A 280 -4.54 -17.05 17.12
C SER A 280 -5.93 -17.70 17.18
N GLY A 281 -6.14 -18.77 16.42
CA GLY A 281 -7.44 -19.35 16.12
C GLY A 281 -7.63 -19.58 14.61
N ASP A 282 -8.59 -20.41 14.24
CA ASP A 282 -8.87 -20.74 12.84
C ASP A 282 -9.98 -19.81 12.30
N ILE A 283 -9.72 -19.13 11.17
CA ILE A 283 -10.73 -18.30 10.51
C ILE A 283 -11.59 -19.21 9.63
N GLU A 284 -12.75 -19.63 10.13
CA GLU A 284 -13.69 -20.45 9.34
C GLU A 284 -14.43 -19.63 8.28
N VAL A 285 -14.68 -18.35 8.56
CA VAL A 285 -15.39 -17.45 7.65
C VAL A 285 -14.68 -16.10 7.67
N LEU A 286 -14.33 -15.59 6.48
CA LEU A 286 -14.04 -14.17 6.25
C LEU A 286 -14.63 -13.79 4.89
N ASP A 287 -15.88 -13.32 4.91
CA ASP A 287 -16.57 -12.85 3.72
C ASP A 287 -16.66 -11.32 3.70
N ARG A 288 -17.50 -10.76 2.81
CA ARG A 288 -17.65 -9.30 2.68
C ARG A 288 -18.21 -8.62 3.94
N ASP A 289 -18.99 -9.30 4.76
CA ASP A 289 -19.76 -8.70 5.86
C ASP A 289 -19.63 -9.45 7.20
N ARG A 290 -19.07 -10.67 7.23
CA ARG A 290 -18.99 -11.55 8.39
C ARG A 290 -17.61 -12.19 8.52
N VAL A 291 -17.12 -12.26 9.76
CA VAL A 291 -15.96 -13.06 10.12
C VAL A 291 -16.29 -13.96 11.31
N LEU A 292 -15.82 -15.21 11.30
CA LEU A 292 -15.93 -16.17 12.40
C LEU A 292 -14.55 -16.77 12.66
N ILE A 293 -14.05 -16.59 13.88
CA ILE A 293 -12.82 -17.19 14.37
C ILE A 293 -13.18 -18.26 15.38
N VAL A 294 -12.64 -19.47 15.24
CA VAL A 294 -12.85 -20.58 16.16
C VAL A 294 -11.54 -20.96 16.86
N PRO A 295 -11.62 -21.57 18.06
CA PRO A 295 -10.49 -22.25 18.69
C PRO A 295 -9.74 -23.18 17.73
N THR A 296 -8.42 -23.07 17.63
CA THR A 296 -7.63 -24.07 16.90
C THR A 296 -7.77 -25.43 17.60
N ALA A 297 -8.10 -26.48 16.85
CA ALA A 297 -8.26 -27.83 17.41
C ALA A 297 -6.93 -28.34 18.01
N ALA A 298 -7.02 -28.93 19.21
CA ALA A 298 -5.89 -29.50 19.95
C ALA A 298 -5.32 -30.78 19.28
#